data_AF-N1WLK0-F1
#
_entry.id   AF-N1WLK0-F1
#
_cell.length_a   1.000
_cell.length_b   1.000
_cell.length_c   1.000
_cell.angle_alpha   90.00
_cell.angle_beta   90.00
_cell.angle_gamma   90.00
#
_symmetry.space_group_name_H-M   'P 1'
#
loop_
_entity.id
_entity.type
_entity.pdbx_description
1 polymer ?
#
loop_
_entity_poly.entity_id
_entity_poly.type
_entity_poly.pdbx_seq_one_letter_code
_entity_poly.pdbx_strand_id
1 'polypeptide(L)'
;MNEILQWNIKKEKLVDYKAESWTEDYFIASPNNEFGILVYNIEEWRMLAYGGIIGIYSNPENPNIELNSSRTWIWFQDDKTFDFLEKSDCIACRKPAYNSNNTKGDFPFLLINIKQRKFGFIEFDGTSIYYGLEEIEKNKAKIIEVYSKDLDNLNIEKRTNEIINLDKLKWFDLIDFGRALEKYRQ
;
A
#
# COMPACT_ATOMS: atom_id res chain seq x y z
N MET A 1 -9.96 -19.56 3.67
CA MET A 1 -8.70 -20.20 4.12
C MET A 1 -7.70 -19.90 3.02
N ASN A 2 -7.00 -18.77 3.11
CA ASN A 2 -5.96 -18.47 2.15
C ASN A 2 -4.76 -19.33 2.56
N GLU A 3 -4.39 -20.31 1.73
CA GLU A 3 -3.08 -20.92 1.84
C GLU A 3 -2.06 -19.78 1.78
N ILE A 4 -1.36 -19.55 2.88
CA ILE A 4 -0.21 -18.65 2.89
C ILE A 4 0.85 -19.37 2.06
N LEU A 5 0.88 -19.08 0.75
CA LEU A 5 1.92 -19.55 -0.15
C LEU A 5 3.22 -18.90 0.31
N GLN A 6 3.99 -19.56 1.18
CA GLN A 6 5.29 -19.04 1.61
C GLN A 6 6.28 -19.17 0.45
N TRP A 7 6.45 -18.08 -0.28
CA TRP A 7 7.50 -17.95 -1.28
C TRP A 7 8.86 -18.03 -0.58
N ASN A 8 9.88 -18.61 -1.23
CA ASN A 8 11.23 -18.69 -0.69
C ASN A 8 11.96 -17.34 -0.81
N ILE A 9 11.56 -16.38 0.02
CA ILE A 9 12.05 -15.00 -0.01
C ILE A 9 13.41 -14.91 0.68
N LYS A 10 14.39 -14.40 -0.07
CA LYS A 10 15.73 -14.08 0.42
C LYS A 10 15.75 -12.73 1.13
N LYS A 11 15.32 -12.69 2.39
CA LYS A 11 15.22 -11.46 3.21
C LYS A 11 16.55 -10.71 3.33
N GLU A 12 17.69 -11.40 3.22
CA GLU A 12 19.03 -10.81 3.20
C GLU A 12 19.27 -9.85 2.01
N LYS A 13 18.42 -9.88 0.99
CA LYS A 13 18.47 -8.97 -0.16
C LYS A 13 17.62 -7.71 0.00
N LEU A 14 16.83 -7.61 1.08
CA LEU A 14 15.99 -6.45 1.36
C LEU A 14 16.82 -5.28 1.85
N VAL A 15 16.51 -4.07 1.37
CA VAL A 15 17.21 -2.87 1.83
C VAL A 15 16.75 -2.53 3.24
N ASP A 16 17.72 -2.32 4.13
CA ASP A 16 17.53 -1.97 5.54
C ASP A 16 16.65 -2.94 6.34
N TYR A 17 16.57 -4.21 5.91
CA TYR A 17 15.90 -5.24 6.70
C TYR A 17 16.62 -5.45 8.03
N LYS A 18 15.84 -5.45 9.12
CA LYS A 18 16.32 -5.65 10.48
C LYS A 18 15.50 -6.75 11.12
N ALA A 19 16.16 -7.83 11.50
CA ALA A 19 15.56 -8.85 12.34
C ALA A 19 15.75 -8.44 13.81
N GLU A 20 14.77 -7.73 14.37
CA GLU A 20 14.73 -7.38 15.79
C GLU A 20 13.66 -8.22 16.50
N SER A 21 13.79 -8.40 17.82
CA SER A 21 12.91 -9.27 18.61
C SER A 21 11.45 -8.81 18.64
N TRP A 22 11.19 -7.56 18.27
CA TRP A 22 9.88 -6.89 18.34
C TRP A 22 9.38 -6.42 16.97
N THR A 23 10.11 -6.68 15.89
CA THR A 23 9.68 -6.35 14.53
C THR A 23 9.01 -7.55 13.89
N GLU A 24 7.83 -7.35 13.32
CA GLU A 24 7.08 -8.39 12.60
C GLU A 24 7.25 -8.26 11.09
N ASP A 25 7.09 -9.38 10.40
CA ASP A 25 7.03 -9.44 8.95
C ASP A 25 5.69 -10.04 8.54
N TYR A 26 5.07 -9.48 7.51
CA TYR A 26 3.82 -9.96 6.94
C TYR A 26 3.99 -10.23 5.46
N PHE A 27 3.59 -11.43 5.02
CA PHE A 27 3.63 -11.81 3.61
C PHE A 27 2.22 -12.07 3.08
N ILE A 28 1.96 -11.54 1.89
CA ILE A 28 0.74 -11.81 1.11
C ILE A 28 1.08 -11.94 -0.37
N ALA A 29 0.43 -12.90 -1.05
CA ALA A 29 0.49 -13.01 -2.50
C ALA A 29 -0.69 -12.25 -3.14
N SER A 30 -0.50 -11.70 -4.34
CA SER A 30 -1.60 -11.21 -5.16
C SER A 30 -2.58 -12.36 -5.46
N PRO A 31 -3.88 -12.10 -5.73
CA PRO A 31 -4.85 -13.18 -5.90
C PRO A 31 -4.53 -14.12 -7.06
N ASN A 32 -3.88 -13.61 -8.11
CA ASN A 32 -3.35 -14.39 -9.23
C ASN A 32 -1.97 -15.04 -8.98
N ASN A 33 -1.40 -14.90 -7.77
CA ASN A 33 -0.07 -15.37 -7.36
C ASN A 33 1.09 -14.91 -8.28
N GLU A 34 0.90 -13.81 -9.01
CA GLU A 34 1.94 -13.21 -9.86
C GLU A 34 2.97 -12.43 -9.04
N PHE A 35 2.52 -11.81 -7.95
CA PHE A 35 3.34 -11.00 -7.07
C PHE A 35 3.26 -11.47 -5.61
N GLY A 36 4.40 -11.47 -4.93
CA GLY A 36 4.50 -11.65 -3.50
C GLY A 36 4.89 -10.33 -2.84
N ILE A 37 4.15 -9.89 -1.83
CA ILE A 37 4.40 -8.65 -1.11
C ILE A 37 4.81 -9.01 0.31
N LEU A 38 6.02 -8.58 0.68
CA LEU A 38 6.51 -8.65 2.04
C LEU A 38 6.46 -7.24 2.63
N VAL A 39 5.67 -7.07 3.69
CA VAL A 39 5.79 -5.93 4.60
C VAL A 39 6.75 -6.34 5.70
N TYR A 40 7.83 -5.59 5.88
CA TYR A 40 8.90 -5.92 6.81
C TYR A 40 9.28 -4.71 7.68
N ASN A 41 9.99 -4.99 8.77
CA ASN A 41 10.26 -4.03 9.83
C ASN A 41 8.97 -3.35 10.34
N ILE A 42 7.90 -4.14 10.54
CA ILE A 42 6.63 -3.60 11.02
C ILE A 42 6.82 -3.17 12.48
N GLU A 43 6.49 -1.91 12.77
CA GLU A 43 6.53 -1.34 14.11
C GLU A 43 5.29 -0.49 14.42
N GLU A 44 4.94 -0.41 15.71
CA GLU A 44 3.91 0.49 16.17
C GLU A 44 4.42 1.93 16.15
N TRP A 45 3.79 2.79 15.35
CA TRP A 45 4.09 4.21 15.32
C TRP A 45 3.29 4.95 16.42
N ARG A 46 1.99 4.69 16.57
CA ARG A 46 1.13 5.39 17.55
C ARG A 46 -0.15 4.63 17.91
N MET A 47 -0.38 4.31 19.18
CA MET A 47 -1.69 3.83 19.66
C MET A 47 -2.29 2.73 18.76
N LEU A 48 -1.55 1.64 18.57
CA LEU A 48 -1.90 0.51 17.69
C LEU A 48 -1.96 0.86 16.20
N ALA A 49 -1.40 1.99 15.79
CA ALA A 49 -1.08 2.29 14.40
C ALA A 49 0.24 1.64 14.02
N TYR A 50 0.22 0.75 13.05
CA TYR A 50 1.42 0.05 12.58
C TYR A 50 1.85 0.56 11.22
N GLY A 51 3.16 0.66 11.02
CA GLY A 51 3.77 1.00 9.74
C GLY A 51 4.90 0.04 9.42
N GLY A 52 5.14 -0.15 8.13
CA GLY A 52 6.23 -1.01 7.67
C GLY A 52 6.76 -0.61 6.31
N ILE A 53 7.86 -1.25 5.93
CA ILE A 53 8.49 -1.10 4.63
C ILE A 53 8.00 -2.22 3.72
N ILE A 54 7.93 -1.99 2.40
CA ILE A 54 7.52 -3.03 1.44
C ILE A 54 8.65 -3.49 0.52
N GLY A 55 8.67 -4.80 0.29
CA GLY A 55 9.34 -5.45 -0.82
C GLY A 55 8.31 -6.19 -1.67
N ILE A 56 8.36 -6.00 -3.00
CA ILE A 56 7.50 -6.72 -3.94
C ILE A 56 8.37 -7.64 -4.78
N TYR A 57 7.93 -8.87 -4.90
CA TYR A 57 8.59 -9.96 -5.60
C TYR A 57 7.72 -10.48 -6.73
N SER A 58 8.34 -10.93 -7.81
CA SER A 58 7.72 -11.73 -8.86
C SER A 58 8.27 -13.16 -8.84
N ASN A 59 7.60 -14.08 -9.54
CA ASN A 59 7.98 -15.48 -9.69
C ASN A 59 7.97 -16.30 -8.37
N PRO A 60 6.89 -17.03 -8.05
CA PRO A 60 6.78 -17.80 -6.81
C PRO A 60 7.84 -18.91 -6.65
N GLU A 61 8.27 -19.52 -7.76
CA GLU A 61 9.24 -20.62 -7.74
C GLU A 61 10.68 -20.13 -7.51
N ASN A 62 11.00 -18.95 -8.04
CA ASN A 62 12.29 -18.29 -7.86
C ASN A 62 12.11 -16.78 -7.69
N PRO A 63 11.80 -16.32 -6.45
CA PRO A 63 11.44 -14.92 -6.20
C PRO A 63 12.48 -13.91 -6.64
N ASN A 64 12.07 -13.01 -7.54
CA ASN A 64 12.86 -11.87 -8.01
C ASN A 64 12.32 -10.59 -7.40
N ILE A 65 13.20 -9.72 -6.92
CA ILE A 65 12.81 -8.43 -6.34
C ILE A 65 12.43 -7.46 -7.47
N GLU A 66 11.18 -7.02 -7.47
CA GLU A 66 10.65 -6.00 -8.39
C GLU A 66 10.66 -4.59 -7.75
N LEU A 67 10.43 -4.54 -6.44
CA LEU A 67 10.45 -3.32 -5.64
C LEU A 67 11.09 -3.58 -4.29
N ASN A 68 11.97 -2.69 -3.87
CA ASN A 68 12.65 -2.76 -2.58
C ASN A 68 13.05 -1.34 -2.18
N SER A 69 12.42 -0.78 -1.16
CA SER A 69 12.59 0.63 -0.80
C SER A 69 12.64 0.82 0.69
N SER A 70 13.77 1.26 1.24
CA SER A 70 13.87 1.46 2.70
C SER A 70 13.28 2.77 3.23
N ARG A 71 12.69 3.59 2.36
CA ARG A 71 12.24 4.96 2.71
C ARG A 71 10.74 5.15 2.62
N THR A 72 10.05 4.30 1.88
CA THR A 72 8.61 4.41 1.70
C THR A 72 7.89 3.50 2.68
N TRP A 73 7.51 4.11 3.78
CA TRP A 73 6.62 3.51 4.77
C TRP A 73 5.19 3.47 4.25
N ILE A 74 4.52 2.35 4.51
CA ILE A 74 3.10 2.14 4.30
C ILE A 74 2.40 1.92 5.65
N TRP A 75 1.11 2.18 5.68
CA TRP A 75 0.25 1.77 6.77
C TRP A 75 0.07 0.26 6.74
N PHE A 76 0.21 -0.38 7.90
CA PHE A 76 0.00 -1.81 8.04
C PHE A 76 -1.26 -2.09 8.85
N GLN A 77 -2.11 -2.98 8.32
CA GLN A 77 -3.35 -3.42 8.94
C GLN A 77 -3.71 -4.82 8.45
N ASP A 78 -2.75 -5.75 8.58
CA ASP A 78 -2.90 -7.16 8.23
C ASP A 78 -3.51 -7.36 6.82
N ASP A 79 -4.62 -8.09 6.74
CA ASP A 79 -5.35 -8.46 5.52
C ASP A 79 -6.02 -7.28 4.80
N LYS A 80 -6.08 -6.10 5.43
CA LYS A 80 -6.65 -4.86 4.87
C LYS A 80 -5.58 -3.88 4.38
N THR A 81 -4.31 -4.26 4.46
CA THR A 81 -3.18 -3.43 4.05
C THR A 81 -3.21 -3.12 2.56
N PHE A 82 -3.60 -4.10 1.74
CA PHE A 82 -3.55 -4.03 0.28
C PHE A 82 -4.91 -4.25 -0.34
N ASP A 83 -5.27 -3.39 -1.29
CA ASP A 83 -6.35 -3.65 -2.23
C ASP A 83 -5.74 -4.01 -3.59
N PHE A 84 -6.15 -5.13 -4.18
CA PHE A 84 -5.66 -5.61 -5.46
C PHE A 84 -6.64 -5.23 -6.59
N LEU A 85 -6.17 -4.39 -7.53
CA LEU A 85 -6.93 -3.95 -8.70
C LEU A 85 -6.43 -4.74 -9.94
N GLU A 86 -6.83 -5.99 -10.02
CA GLU A 86 -6.25 -6.99 -10.93
C GLU A 86 -6.37 -6.64 -12.42
N LYS A 87 -7.50 -6.09 -12.87
CA LYS A 87 -7.72 -5.73 -14.29
C LYS A 87 -6.83 -4.56 -14.72
N SER A 88 -6.41 -3.73 -13.77
CA SER A 88 -5.53 -2.56 -13.96
C SER A 88 -4.07 -2.84 -13.62
N ASP A 89 -3.73 -4.08 -13.21
CA ASP A 89 -2.40 -4.46 -12.76
C ASP A 89 -1.85 -3.54 -11.65
N CYS A 90 -2.71 -3.08 -10.74
CA CYS A 90 -2.35 -2.15 -9.67
C CYS A 90 -2.54 -2.77 -8.29
N ILE A 91 -1.57 -2.51 -7.42
CA ILE A 91 -1.65 -2.76 -5.97
C ILE A 91 -1.87 -1.40 -5.31
N ALA A 92 -2.91 -1.28 -4.49
CA ALA A 92 -3.14 -0.11 -3.67
C ALA A 92 -2.76 -0.40 -2.23
N CYS A 93 -2.10 0.54 -1.57
CA CYS A 93 -1.92 0.56 -0.13
C CYS A 93 -2.00 2.01 0.36
N ARG A 94 -2.00 2.22 1.67
CA ARG A 94 -2.10 3.57 2.24
C ARG A 94 -0.72 4.04 2.66
N LYS A 95 -0.37 5.27 2.32
CA LYS A 95 0.91 5.88 2.68
C LYS A 95 0.69 7.01 3.68
N PRO A 96 1.25 6.93 4.90
CA PRO A 96 1.34 8.09 5.77
C PRO A 96 2.16 9.20 5.09
N ALA A 97 1.60 10.40 4.96
CA ALA A 97 2.22 11.55 4.32
C ALA A 97 2.24 12.80 5.22
N TYR A 98 2.52 12.60 6.51
CA TYR A 98 2.62 13.68 7.50
C TYR A 98 3.55 14.81 7.04
N ASN A 99 3.08 16.05 7.19
CA ASN A 99 3.85 17.26 6.96
C ASN A 99 4.04 17.97 8.30
N SER A 100 5.27 18.34 8.66
CA SER A 100 5.55 19.08 9.90
C SER A 100 4.82 20.43 9.98
N ASN A 101 4.40 20.97 8.83
CA ASN A 101 3.74 22.27 8.71
C ASN A 101 2.20 22.16 8.67
N ASN A 102 1.63 20.95 8.66
CA ASN A 102 0.18 20.74 8.68
C ASN A 102 -0.19 19.75 9.78
N THR A 103 -1.06 20.16 10.70
CA THR A 103 -1.51 19.31 11.82
C THR A 103 -2.39 18.16 11.34
N LYS A 104 -3.01 18.26 10.15
CA LYS A 104 -3.69 17.16 9.48
C LYS A 104 -2.74 16.58 8.42
N GLY A 105 -2.08 15.47 8.75
CA GLY A 105 -1.25 14.76 7.77
C GLY A 105 -2.12 14.11 6.70
N ASP A 106 -1.69 14.22 5.45
CA ASP A 106 -2.32 13.49 4.35
C ASP A 106 -2.04 11.99 4.50
N PHE A 107 -2.95 11.18 3.97
CA PHE A 107 -2.86 9.73 4.02
C PHE A 107 -3.36 9.12 2.71
N PRO A 108 -2.69 9.43 1.58
CA PRO A 108 -3.15 8.99 0.26
C PRO A 108 -3.16 7.47 0.12
N PHE A 109 -3.99 6.98 -0.81
CA PHE A 109 -3.74 5.67 -1.40
C PHE A 109 -2.57 5.79 -2.37
N LEU A 110 -1.52 5.03 -2.13
CA LEU A 110 -0.40 4.81 -3.03
C LEU A 110 -0.73 3.64 -3.95
N LEU A 111 -0.79 3.90 -5.25
CA LEU A 111 -0.96 2.86 -6.27
C LEU A 111 0.38 2.48 -6.87
N ILE A 112 0.60 1.18 -7.05
CA ILE A 112 1.83 0.60 -7.59
C ILE A 112 1.47 -0.28 -8.77
N ASN A 113 1.98 0.03 -9.95
CA ASN A 113 1.87 -0.80 -11.14
C ASN A 113 3.26 -1.35 -11.50
N ILE A 114 3.52 -2.60 -11.12
CA ILE A 114 4.82 -3.24 -11.31
C ILE A 114 5.12 -3.46 -12.80
N LYS A 115 4.13 -3.91 -13.58
CA LYS A 115 4.29 -4.19 -15.02
C LYS A 115 4.67 -2.95 -15.82
N GLN A 116 4.03 -1.82 -15.51
CA GLN A 116 4.35 -0.53 -16.15
C GLN A 116 5.54 0.18 -15.51
N ARG A 117 6.06 -0.34 -14.39
CA ARG A 117 7.09 0.29 -13.56
C ARG A 117 6.72 1.72 -13.16
N LYS A 118 5.51 1.91 -12.66
CA LYS A 118 5.02 3.22 -12.20
C LYS A 118 4.33 3.15 -10.84
N PHE A 119 4.24 4.29 -10.18
CA PHE A 119 3.39 4.49 -9.01
C PHE A 119 2.66 5.84 -9.09
N GLY A 120 1.56 5.97 -8.36
CA GLY A 120 0.73 7.17 -8.33
C GLY A 120 -0.01 7.29 -7.01
N PHE A 121 -0.79 8.36 -6.86
CA PHE A 121 -1.52 8.62 -5.62
C PHE A 121 -2.98 8.96 -5.90
N ILE A 122 -3.86 8.50 -5.03
CA ILE A 122 -5.20 9.04 -4.87
C ILE A 122 -5.18 9.86 -3.59
N GLU A 123 -5.42 11.16 -3.72
CA GLU A 123 -5.41 12.08 -2.58
C GLU A 123 -6.48 11.69 -1.57
N PHE A 124 -6.08 11.67 -0.30
CA PHE A 124 -6.93 11.36 0.83
C PHE A 124 -6.32 11.94 2.10
N ASP A 125 -7.18 12.33 3.04
CA ASP A 125 -6.76 12.72 4.38
C ASP A 125 -6.59 11.49 5.30
N GLY A 126 -6.36 11.73 6.59
CA GLY A 126 -6.21 10.67 7.60
C GLY A 126 -7.37 9.69 7.73
N THR A 127 -8.54 9.97 7.13
CA THR A 127 -9.71 9.08 7.20
C THR A 127 -9.60 7.91 6.21
N SER A 128 -8.59 7.89 5.34
CA SER A 128 -8.37 6.80 4.39
C SER A 128 -8.21 5.42 5.05
N ILE A 129 -7.81 5.37 6.32
CA ILE A 129 -7.72 4.14 7.11
C ILE A 129 -9.06 3.41 7.25
N TYR A 130 -10.18 4.11 7.07
CA TYR A 130 -11.52 3.51 7.14
C TYR A 130 -12.09 3.09 5.79
N TYR A 131 -11.37 3.41 4.70
CA TYR A 131 -11.79 3.17 3.33
C TYR A 131 -10.84 2.20 2.65
N GLY A 132 -11.29 1.52 1.60
CA GLY A 132 -10.50 0.73 0.67
C GLY A 132 -10.92 1.01 -0.77
N LEU A 133 -10.30 0.29 -1.70
CA LEU A 133 -10.60 0.40 -3.13
C LEU A 133 -11.16 -0.93 -3.67
N GLU A 134 -12.25 -0.85 -4.40
CA GLU A 134 -12.81 -1.97 -5.17
C GLU A 134 -12.69 -1.67 -6.66
N GLU A 135 -12.04 -2.55 -7.42
CA GLU A 135 -11.97 -2.40 -8.87
C GLU A 135 -13.30 -2.77 -9.53
N ILE A 136 -13.93 -1.80 -10.20
CA ILE A 136 -15.20 -2.03 -10.91
C ILE A 136 -14.95 -2.47 -12.36
N GLU A 137 -13.99 -1.84 -13.03
CA GLU A 137 -13.53 -2.18 -14.37
C GLU A 137 -12.07 -1.76 -14.56
N LYS A 138 -11.46 -2.13 -15.68
CA LYS A 138 -10.09 -1.74 -15.98
C LYS A 138 -9.95 -0.21 -15.92
N ASN A 139 -8.94 0.25 -15.18
CA ASN A 139 -8.62 1.63 -14.87
C ASN A 139 -9.69 2.42 -14.11
N LYS A 140 -10.68 1.75 -13.49
CA LYS A 140 -11.65 2.41 -12.60
C LYS A 140 -11.83 1.65 -11.30
N ALA A 141 -11.60 2.36 -10.21
CA ALA A 141 -11.84 1.87 -8.86
C ALA A 141 -12.94 2.70 -8.19
N LYS A 142 -13.61 2.08 -7.22
CA LYS A 142 -14.63 2.70 -6.37
C LYS A 142 -14.13 2.70 -4.92
N ILE A 143 -14.34 3.79 -4.22
CA ILE A 143 -14.03 3.87 -2.79
C ILE A 143 -15.10 3.12 -1.99
N ILE A 144 -14.67 2.18 -1.15
CA ILE A 144 -15.54 1.35 -0.29
C ILE A 144 -15.21 1.56 1.19
N GLU A 145 -16.16 1.30 2.07
CA GLU A 145 -15.96 1.38 3.52
C GLU A 145 -15.42 0.04 4.05
N VAL A 146 -14.29 0.07 4.74
CA VAL A 146 -13.70 -1.10 5.42
C VAL A 146 -14.09 -1.11 6.91
N TYR A 147 -14.37 0.07 7.47
CA TYR A 147 -14.77 0.29 8.86
C TYR A 147 -15.98 1.24 8.94
N SER A 148 -17.12 0.80 8.40
CA SER A 148 -18.32 1.65 8.27
C SER A 148 -18.82 2.23 9.60
N LYS A 149 -18.80 1.42 10.67
CA LYS A 149 -19.23 1.85 12.02
C LYS A 149 -18.35 2.97 12.58
N ASP A 150 -17.06 2.93 12.32
CA ASP A 150 -16.13 3.96 12.80
C ASP A 150 -16.32 5.25 12.01
N LEU A 151 -16.56 5.15 10.70
CA LEU A 151 -16.89 6.29 9.84
C LEU A 151 -18.18 7.00 10.26
N ASP A 152 -19.22 6.25 10.62
CA ASP A 152 -20.50 6.82 11.08
C ASP A 152 -20.31 7.71 12.31
N ASN A 153 -19.31 7.42 13.16
CA ASN A 153 -19.01 8.19 14.37
C ASN A 153 -18.22 9.48 14.10
N LEU A 154 -17.60 9.64 12.92
CA LEU A 154 -16.75 10.79 12.62
C LEU A 154 -17.53 12.03 12.17
N ASN A 155 -18.80 11.87 11.77
CA ASN A 155 -19.66 12.95 11.29
C ASN A 155 -19.00 13.81 10.19
N ILE A 156 -18.31 13.15 9.25
CA ILE A 156 -17.67 13.75 8.07
C ILE A 156 -18.40 13.34 6.80
N GLU A 157 -18.25 14.13 5.73
CA GLU A 157 -18.74 13.74 4.41
C GLU A 157 -18.03 12.46 3.94
N LYS A 158 -18.82 11.42 3.64
CA LYS A 158 -18.28 10.15 3.19
C LYS A 158 -17.92 10.21 1.71
N ARG A 159 -16.75 9.67 1.36
CA ARG A 159 -16.33 9.47 -0.04
C ARG A 159 -16.76 8.12 -0.63
N THR A 160 -17.60 7.37 0.08
CA THR A 160 -18.09 6.06 -0.35
C THR A 160 -18.78 6.16 -1.71
N ASN A 161 -18.50 5.20 -2.60
CA ASN A 161 -18.94 5.17 -4.00
C ASN A 161 -18.32 6.21 -4.94
N GLU A 162 -17.38 7.03 -4.47
CA GLU A 162 -16.58 7.86 -5.38
C GLU A 162 -15.84 6.98 -6.38
N ILE A 163 -15.94 7.32 -7.67
CA ILE A 163 -15.28 6.60 -8.76
C ILE A 163 -13.98 7.31 -9.12
N ILE A 164 -12.88 6.59 -8.96
CA ILE A 164 -11.55 7.04 -9.33
C ILE A 164 -11.20 6.48 -10.71
N ASN A 165 -10.83 7.38 -11.63
CA ASN A 165 -10.28 7.00 -12.92
C ASN A 165 -8.74 6.99 -12.86
N LEU A 166 -8.14 5.81 -12.94
CA LEU A 166 -6.71 5.59 -12.80
C LEU A 166 -5.90 6.20 -13.97
N ASP A 167 -6.51 6.35 -15.15
CA ASP A 167 -5.88 6.97 -16.32
C ASP A 167 -5.63 8.47 -16.13
N LYS A 168 -6.34 9.11 -15.18
CA LYS A 168 -6.18 10.53 -14.87
C LYS A 168 -5.13 10.80 -13.81
N LEU A 169 -4.55 9.77 -13.20
CA LEU A 169 -3.56 9.95 -12.15
C LEU A 169 -2.23 10.45 -12.73
N LYS A 170 -1.55 11.29 -11.95
CA LYS A 170 -0.15 11.62 -12.20
C LYS A 170 0.69 10.41 -11.80
N TRP A 171 1.27 9.74 -12.79
CA TRP A 171 2.14 8.59 -12.59
C TRP A 171 3.61 9.00 -12.55
N PHE A 172 4.36 8.38 -11.66
CA PHE A 172 5.80 8.54 -11.46
C PHE A 172 6.53 7.23 -11.74
N ASP A 173 7.78 7.31 -12.18
CA ASP A 173 8.59 6.11 -12.46
C ASP A 173 8.94 5.37 -11.16
N LEU A 174 8.84 4.04 -11.16
CA LEU A 174 9.08 3.20 -9.98
C LEU A 174 10.52 3.32 -9.43
N ILE A 175 11.48 3.78 -10.23
CA ILE A 175 12.83 4.09 -9.76
C ILE A 175 12.84 5.19 -8.68
N ASP A 176 11.84 6.07 -8.70
CA ASP A 176 11.68 7.15 -7.73
C ASP A 176 10.87 6.74 -6.49
N PHE A 177 10.50 5.46 -6.34
CA PHE A 177 9.61 5.01 -5.28
C PHE A 177 10.14 5.30 -3.88
N GLY A 178 11.46 5.25 -3.67
CA GLY A 178 12.08 5.66 -2.39
C GLY A 178 11.95 7.14 -2.05
N ARG A 179 11.48 7.96 -3.00
CA ARG A 179 11.15 9.38 -2.83
C ARG A 179 9.65 9.64 -2.97
N ALA A 180 8.80 8.62 -2.77
CA ALA A 180 7.35 8.73 -2.92
C ALA A 180 6.75 9.91 -2.13
N LEU A 181 7.22 10.16 -0.90
CA LEU A 181 6.73 11.29 -0.10
C LEU A 181 7.09 12.65 -0.73
N GLU A 182 8.27 12.78 -1.33
CA GLU A 182 8.67 14.00 -2.02
C GLU A 182 7.84 14.21 -3.29
N LYS A 183 7.60 13.13 -4.05
CA LYS A 183 6.78 13.16 -5.27
C LYS A 183 5.32 13.51 -5.00
N TYR A 184 4.76 13.02 -3.89
CA TYR A 184 3.40 13.35 -3.47
C TYR A 184 3.20 14.84 -3.20
N ARG A 185 4.24 15.55 -2.74
CA ARG A 185 4.18 16.97 -2.40
C ARG A 185 4.43 17.92 -3.59
N GLN A 186 4.59 17.39 -4.81
CA GLN A 186 4.88 18.14 -6.05
C GLN A 186 3.69 18.21 -6.99
#